data_AF-A0A3D3W989-F1
#
_entry.id   AF-A0A3D3W989-F1
#
_cell.length_a   1.000
_cell.length_b   1.000
_cell.length_c   1.000
_cell.angle_alpha   90.00
_cell.angle_beta   90.00
_cell.angle_gamma   90.00
#
_symmetry.space_group_name_H-M   'P 1'
#
loop_
_entity.id
_entity.type
_entity.pdbx_description
1 polymer ?
#
loop_
_entity_poly.entity_id
_entity_poly.type
_entity_poly.pdbx_seq_one_letter_code
_entity_poly.pdbx_strand_id
1 'polypeptide(L)'
;MPFHYRSSGNVSGPQDRCAAELIMRTSTQPIKYSCRRGVMKSMKRLQILKRSIAAGLIFCTLLFIPSSVLASAPAAGTMTAGGLVYESTLSAKPVRLLVNGTEAVLTDPVRNINGRIYYPFRSCLESMGAAVDWQASTRTATGTLGEKTVEFTVGSKEYKIDGLTHTMPDAIALLDVTLNRVYLPIRYAAEALGFETLWEQGAQTDTISLTRTAVSTVLSRTDAIQIDGRILRLGDAKAQVLRNFGQPTRVDPSAYNLQWYVYNQNYENFIMIGIAEDQVAGFFSNAKNFKLKNDLGQGASTTEIGSAYSGSNIMEFWFDPNDNNGLYAVWCMKEKLTENQAEEIFLKNPDLLLRIYERECLDITNAFRARYNQPAVEYSTLATRIAQNYTKDMALRDYFSHTNPEGDGPLDRILAGGLDVQKVTENLAAGYPDAIQVLKGWVDSASHRQGMLESNEYLGVGAYYYADSKYQYYMAQEFYSLWK
;
A
#
# COMPACT_ATOMS: atom_id res chain seq x y z
N MET A 1 15.09 79.12 -3.71
CA MET A 1 16.34 79.58 -3.06
C MET A 1 16.27 79.24 -1.57
N PRO A 2 17.38 78.84 -0.93
CA PRO A 2 17.60 77.45 -0.47
C PRO A 2 18.06 77.33 1.00
N PHE A 3 18.26 76.09 1.51
CA PHE A 3 19.35 75.58 2.38
C PHE A 3 19.03 74.10 2.80
N HIS A 4 19.64 73.07 2.17
CA HIS A 4 20.79 72.19 2.57
C HIS A 4 20.54 71.16 3.72
N TYR A 5 20.51 69.83 3.46
CA TYR A 5 21.58 68.77 3.45
C TYR A 5 22.22 68.50 4.84
N ARG A 6 22.21 67.29 5.47
CA ARG A 6 22.85 65.99 5.12
C ARG A 6 22.42 64.80 6.04
N SER A 7 22.37 63.59 5.44
CA SER A 7 22.79 62.21 5.86
C SER A 7 22.47 61.66 7.27
N SER A 8 22.13 60.40 7.54
CA SER A 8 22.52 59.09 6.96
C SER A 8 21.72 57.95 7.63
N GLY A 9 21.50 56.81 6.96
CA GLY A 9 21.30 55.51 7.62
C GLY A 9 20.34 54.54 6.93
N ASN A 10 20.88 53.66 6.08
CA ASN A 10 20.21 52.54 5.41
C ASN A 10 19.65 51.50 6.40
N VAL A 11 18.41 51.05 6.17
CA VAL A 11 17.97 49.66 6.47
C VAL A 11 17.03 49.23 5.33
N SER A 12 17.54 48.39 4.42
CA SER A 12 16.78 47.74 3.36
C SER A 12 16.26 46.39 3.85
N GLY A 13 14.94 46.24 4.00
CA GLY A 13 14.27 44.94 4.14
C GLY A 13 14.01 44.32 2.76
N PRO A 14 13.98 42.97 2.63
CA PRO A 14 13.71 42.34 1.36
C PRO A 14 12.21 42.35 1.06
N GLN A 15 11.88 42.85 -0.14
CA GLN A 15 10.58 42.71 -0.77
C GLN A 15 10.41 41.30 -1.32
N ASP A 16 9.22 40.75 -1.12
CA ASP A 16 8.72 39.52 -1.72
C ASP A 16 8.92 39.51 -3.23
N ARG A 17 9.62 38.49 -3.73
CA ARG A 17 9.61 38.12 -5.15
C ARG A 17 9.16 36.67 -5.25
N CYS A 18 8.03 36.48 -5.93
CA CYS A 18 7.56 35.19 -6.43
C CYS A 18 8.70 34.48 -7.17
N ALA A 19 9.04 33.28 -6.71
CA ALA A 19 9.94 32.37 -7.41
C ALA A 19 9.15 31.64 -8.50
N ALA A 20 9.22 32.15 -9.71
CA ALA A 20 8.86 31.42 -10.92
C ALA A 20 9.91 31.75 -11.98
N GLU A 21 11.04 31.03 -11.97
CA GLU A 21 11.97 30.89 -13.11
C GLU A 21 13.17 30.03 -12.71
N LEU A 22 13.15 28.75 -13.06
CA LEU A 22 14.34 28.07 -13.59
C LEU A 22 13.93 26.73 -14.19
N ILE A 23 14.18 26.56 -15.49
CA ILE A 23 14.76 25.38 -16.15
C ILE A 23 14.39 25.47 -17.64
N MET A 24 15.35 25.92 -18.48
CA MET A 24 15.55 25.30 -19.79
C MET A 24 16.91 25.67 -20.42
N ARG A 25 17.57 24.60 -20.91
CA ARG A 25 18.66 24.52 -21.91
C ARG A 25 20.07 24.88 -21.39
N THR A 26 21.07 24.01 -21.49
CA THR A 26 21.66 23.54 -22.75
C THR A 26 22.53 22.28 -22.53
N SER A 27 22.48 21.31 -23.45
CA SER A 27 23.63 20.45 -23.77
C SER A 27 23.39 19.74 -25.11
N THR A 28 24.00 20.27 -26.15
CA THR A 28 24.26 19.57 -27.41
C THR A 28 25.71 19.11 -27.37
N GLN A 29 25.98 17.80 -27.50
CA GLN A 29 27.15 17.20 -28.20
C GLN A 29 26.96 15.69 -28.43
N PRO A 30 27.49 15.12 -29.54
CA PRO A 30 27.15 13.79 -30.03
C PRO A 30 28.06 12.68 -29.47
N ILE A 31 27.48 11.52 -29.15
CA ILE A 31 28.24 10.31 -28.80
C ILE A 31 28.50 9.48 -30.08
N LYS A 32 29.77 9.26 -30.39
CA LYS A 32 30.26 8.40 -31.46
C LYS A 32 30.09 6.92 -31.11
N TYR A 33 29.51 6.15 -32.04
CA TYR A 33 29.54 4.69 -32.03
C TYR A 33 30.96 4.17 -32.30
N SER A 34 31.37 3.13 -31.56
CA SER A 34 32.55 2.31 -31.85
C SER A 34 32.21 0.84 -31.64
N CYS A 35 32.04 0.14 -32.76
CA CYS A 35 31.86 -1.29 -32.89
C CYS A 35 33.23 -2.01 -32.84
N ARG A 36 33.37 -3.09 -32.06
CA ARG A 36 34.35 -4.15 -32.35
C ARG A 36 33.76 -5.54 -32.09
N ARG A 37 33.75 -6.33 -33.18
CA ARG A 37 33.56 -7.78 -33.25
C ARG A 37 34.79 -8.53 -32.74
N GLY A 38 34.59 -9.76 -32.28
CA GLY A 38 35.64 -10.75 -32.01
C GLY A 38 35.07 -12.02 -31.37
N VAL A 39 34.28 -12.81 -32.11
CA VAL A 39 34.65 -14.14 -32.68
C VAL A 39 34.47 -15.32 -31.71
N MET A 40 33.60 -16.23 -32.17
CA MET A 40 33.28 -17.57 -31.70
C MET A 40 34.49 -18.47 -31.43
N LYS A 41 34.33 -19.42 -30.50
CA LYS A 41 34.64 -20.83 -30.78
C LYS A 41 33.81 -21.78 -29.90
N SER A 42 33.05 -22.64 -30.59
CA SER A 42 32.48 -23.91 -30.13
C SER A 42 33.61 -24.87 -29.67
N MET A 43 33.40 -25.96 -28.92
CA MET A 43 32.55 -27.11 -29.24
C MET A 43 32.66 -28.18 -28.13
N LYS A 44 31.50 -28.76 -27.76
CA LYS A 44 31.17 -30.19 -27.49
C LYS A 44 32.05 -31.09 -26.58
N ARG A 45 31.35 -31.61 -25.54
CA ARG A 45 31.16 -33.02 -25.08
C ARG A 45 32.34 -34.01 -25.08
N LEU A 46 32.52 -34.73 -23.96
CA LEU A 46 32.37 -36.21 -23.92
C LEU A 46 32.21 -36.76 -22.48
N GLN A 47 31.30 -37.74 -22.33
CA GLN A 47 31.09 -38.59 -21.14
C GLN A 47 32.02 -39.81 -21.16
N ILE A 48 31.94 -40.61 -20.07
CA ILE A 48 32.34 -42.03 -19.85
C ILE A 48 33.61 -42.14 -18.97
N LEU A 49 33.58 -42.74 -17.78
CA LEU A 49 33.69 -44.20 -17.58
C LEU A 49 33.24 -44.67 -16.16
N LYS A 50 32.65 -45.86 -16.07
CA LYS A 50 32.22 -46.58 -14.85
C LYS A 50 33.23 -47.67 -14.42
N ARG A 51 33.07 -48.13 -13.15
CA ARG A 51 33.48 -49.43 -12.51
C ARG A 51 34.92 -49.45 -11.93
N SER A 52 35.26 -50.06 -10.79
CA SER A 52 34.76 -51.22 -10.01
C SER A 52 35.17 -51.12 -8.52
N ILE A 53 34.32 -51.48 -7.54
CA ILE A 53 34.35 -52.69 -6.66
C ILE A 53 35.64 -52.93 -5.85
N ALA A 54 35.53 -52.90 -4.52
CA ALA A 54 36.24 -53.81 -3.60
C ALA A 54 35.44 -54.01 -2.30
N ALA A 55 35.28 -55.29 -1.94
CA ALA A 55 34.53 -55.79 -0.80
C ALA A 55 35.32 -55.73 0.51
N GLY A 56 34.61 -55.58 1.63
CA GLY A 56 35.12 -55.78 2.99
C GLY A 56 33.99 -56.31 3.87
N LEU A 57 34.26 -57.41 4.56
CA LEU A 57 33.31 -58.33 5.18
C LEU A 57 33.54 -58.30 6.72
N ILE A 58 32.48 -58.68 7.47
CA ILE A 58 32.49 -59.17 8.88
C ILE A 58 32.40 -58.08 9.99
N PHE A 59 31.28 -58.02 10.73
CA PHE A 59 31.15 -58.65 12.06
C PHE A 59 29.71 -58.58 12.60
N CYS A 60 29.32 -59.68 13.26
CA CYS A 60 27.99 -60.00 13.77
C CYS A 60 27.85 -59.52 15.22
N THR A 61 26.82 -58.74 15.54
CA THR A 61 26.30 -58.60 16.91
C THR A 61 24.78 -58.56 16.89
N LEU A 62 24.18 -59.69 17.27
CA LEU A 62 22.79 -59.83 17.68
C LEU A 62 22.54 -58.97 18.93
N LEU A 63 21.72 -57.93 18.80
CA LEU A 63 21.02 -57.31 19.93
C LEU A 63 19.53 -57.51 19.71
N PHE A 64 18.93 -58.29 20.61
CA PHE A 64 17.50 -58.39 20.83
C PHE A 64 16.91 -56.99 21.00
N ILE A 65 16.09 -56.55 20.04
CA ILE A 65 15.18 -55.43 20.25
C ILE A 65 13.88 -56.05 20.80
N PRO A 66 13.43 -55.70 22.02
CA PRO A 66 12.17 -56.20 22.52
C PRO A 66 11.04 -55.70 21.63
N SER A 67 10.09 -56.60 21.39
CA SER A 67 8.86 -56.42 20.65
C SER A 67 8.21 -55.07 20.90
N SER A 68 7.96 -54.37 19.79
CA SER A 68 6.93 -53.35 19.59
C SER A 68 5.93 -53.20 20.75
N VAL A 69 6.05 -52.09 21.49
CA VAL A 69 4.84 -51.41 21.96
C VAL A 69 4.17 -50.90 20.69
N LEU A 70 3.20 -51.66 20.18
CA LEU A 70 2.17 -51.11 19.30
C LEU A 70 1.42 -50.07 20.14
N ALA A 71 1.88 -48.82 20.10
CA ALA A 71 1.04 -47.70 20.47
C ALA A 71 -0.21 -47.82 19.61
N SER A 72 -1.36 -48.05 20.25
CA SER A 72 -2.65 -48.05 19.57
C SER A 72 -2.77 -46.76 18.77
N ALA A 73 -2.84 -46.87 17.44
CA ALA A 73 -3.08 -45.72 16.58
C ALA A 73 -4.33 -44.99 17.11
N PRO A 74 -4.29 -43.65 17.30
CA PRO A 74 -5.47 -42.93 17.74
C PRO A 74 -6.57 -43.14 16.70
N ALA A 75 -7.68 -43.74 17.14
CA ALA A 75 -8.77 -44.13 16.28
C ALA A 75 -9.37 -42.93 15.53
N ALA A 76 -10.03 -43.23 14.40
CA ALA A 76 -10.97 -42.33 13.75
C ALA A 76 -11.87 -41.65 14.80
N GLY A 77 -11.95 -40.32 14.75
CA GLY A 77 -12.75 -39.52 15.68
C GLY A 77 -14.07 -39.11 15.04
N THR A 78 -15.12 -38.95 15.85
CA THR A 78 -16.40 -38.43 15.38
C THR A 78 -16.38 -36.91 15.52
N MET A 79 -16.45 -36.20 14.39
CA MET A 79 -16.48 -34.73 14.37
C MET A 79 -17.92 -34.26 14.25
N THR A 80 -18.31 -33.19 14.96
CA THR A 80 -19.69 -32.71 14.95
C THR A 80 -19.80 -31.22 14.65
N ALA A 81 -20.88 -30.86 13.94
CA ALA A 81 -21.33 -29.49 13.73
C ALA A 81 -22.84 -29.48 13.49
N GLY A 82 -23.59 -28.64 14.21
CA GLY A 82 -25.04 -28.49 14.00
C GLY A 82 -25.85 -29.79 14.09
N GLY A 83 -25.40 -30.78 14.89
CA GLY A 83 -26.04 -32.10 14.99
C GLY A 83 -25.66 -33.09 13.89
N LEU A 84 -24.89 -32.68 12.88
CA LEU A 84 -24.33 -33.56 11.86
C LEU A 84 -23.03 -34.19 12.34
N VAL A 85 -22.81 -35.43 11.91
CA VAL A 85 -21.60 -36.22 12.15
C VAL A 85 -20.74 -36.23 10.88
N TYR A 86 -19.46 -35.93 11.04
CA TYR A 86 -18.45 -36.00 9.99
C TYR A 86 -17.46 -37.09 10.37
N GLU A 87 -17.30 -38.06 9.46
CA GLU A 87 -16.24 -39.06 9.59
C GLU A 87 -14.89 -38.38 9.41
N SER A 88 -13.96 -38.72 10.30
CA SER A 88 -12.57 -38.27 10.19
C SER A 88 -11.63 -39.46 10.14
N THR A 89 -10.64 -39.36 9.25
CA THR A 89 -9.52 -40.30 9.23
C THR A 89 -8.25 -39.59 9.66
N LEU A 90 -7.18 -40.34 9.89
CA LEU A 90 -5.85 -39.74 9.89
C LEU A 90 -5.45 -39.38 8.46
N SER A 91 -4.51 -38.45 8.33
CA SER A 91 -3.89 -38.18 7.03
C SER A 91 -3.12 -39.41 6.53
N ALA A 92 -3.14 -39.66 5.22
CA ALA A 92 -2.45 -40.80 4.59
C ALA A 92 -0.92 -40.72 4.76
N LYS A 93 -0.39 -39.49 4.88
CA LYS A 93 0.98 -39.20 5.27
C LYS A 93 0.97 -38.39 6.57
N PRO A 94 1.95 -38.56 7.47
CA PRO A 94 2.18 -37.60 8.54
C PRO A 94 2.25 -36.18 7.98
N VAL A 95 1.67 -35.22 8.70
CA VAL A 95 1.70 -33.81 8.32
C VAL A 95 2.43 -33.03 9.40
N ARG A 96 3.53 -32.38 9.03
CA ARG A 96 4.30 -31.50 9.92
C ARG A 96 3.75 -30.09 9.82
N LEU A 97 3.62 -29.43 10.97
CA LEU A 97 3.32 -28.00 11.06
C LEU A 97 4.60 -27.28 11.49
N LEU A 98 5.13 -26.42 10.63
CA LEU A 98 6.22 -25.51 10.97
C LEU A 98 5.66 -24.12 11.24
N VAL A 99 6.00 -23.53 12.37
CA VAL A 99 5.70 -22.13 12.69
C VAL A 99 7.03 -21.38 12.77
N ASN A 100 7.22 -20.41 11.87
CA ASN A 100 8.48 -19.66 11.73
C ASN A 100 9.72 -20.57 11.64
N GLY A 101 9.60 -21.67 10.90
CA GLY A 101 10.67 -22.67 10.73
C GLY A 101 10.86 -23.65 11.88
N THR A 102 10.16 -23.47 13.01
CA THR A 102 10.18 -24.40 14.16
C THR A 102 9.00 -25.35 14.07
N GLU A 103 9.21 -26.65 14.30
CA GLU A 103 8.10 -27.61 14.31
C GLU A 103 7.20 -27.40 15.52
N ALA A 104 5.90 -27.22 15.25
CA ALA A 104 4.88 -27.01 16.26
C ALA A 104 4.56 -28.30 17.01
N VAL A 105 4.38 -28.19 18.32
CA VAL A 105 3.94 -29.31 19.16
C VAL A 105 2.43 -29.32 19.19
N LEU A 106 1.83 -30.31 18.52
CA LEU A 106 0.39 -30.53 18.57
C LEU A 106 0.04 -31.47 19.72
N THR A 107 -0.88 -31.06 20.58
CA THR A 107 -1.37 -31.89 21.69
C THR A 107 -2.32 -32.98 21.22
N ASP A 108 -2.89 -32.81 20.03
CA ASP A 108 -3.92 -33.65 19.45
C ASP A 108 -3.60 -33.93 17.96
N PRO A 109 -3.99 -35.09 17.40
CA PRO A 109 -3.65 -35.46 16.04
C PRO A 109 -4.41 -34.63 15.00
N VAL A 110 -3.76 -34.32 13.87
CA VAL A 110 -4.45 -33.74 12.71
C VAL A 110 -5.45 -34.73 12.11
N ARG A 111 -6.56 -34.22 11.57
CA ARG A 111 -7.64 -35.01 10.98
C ARG A 111 -7.75 -34.76 9.48
N ASN A 112 -8.06 -35.77 8.70
CA ASN A 112 -8.45 -35.62 7.31
C ASN A 112 -9.97 -35.80 7.20
N ILE A 113 -10.64 -34.80 6.62
CA ILE A 113 -12.09 -34.77 6.41
C ILE A 113 -12.30 -34.39 4.95
N ASN A 114 -12.81 -35.33 4.15
CA ASN A 114 -13.07 -35.15 2.71
C ASN A 114 -11.86 -34.63 1.92
N GLY A 115 -10.65 -35.11 2.22
CA GLY A 115 -9.43 -34.71 1.53
C GLY A 115 -8.82 -33.39 2.02
N ARG A 116 -9.38 -32.78 3.07
CA ARG A 116 -8.88 -31.56 3.69
C ARG A 116 -8.33 -31.84 5.08
N ILE A 117 -7.16 -31.28 5.38
CA ILE A 117 -6.53 -31.43 6.68
C ILE A 117 -7.06 -30.38 7.66
N TYR A 118 -7.51 -30.88 8.80
CA TYR A 118 -8.05 -30.16 9.93
C TYR A 118 -7.07 -30.27 11.09
N TYR A 119 -6.84 -29.14 11.75
CA TYR A 119 -5.88 -29.03 12.83
C TYR A 119 -6.58 -28.68 14.14
N PRO A 120 -6.08 -29.16 15.29
CA PRO A 120 -6.56 -28.72 16.60
C PRO A 120 -6.29 -27.23 16.78
N PHE A 121 -7.37 -26.44 16.81
CA PHE A 121 -7.31 -24.98 16.79
C PHE A 121 -6.37 -24.42 17.88
N ARG A 122 -6.55 -24.88 19.13
CA ARG A 122 -5.82 -24.37 20.28
C ARG A 122 -4.30 -24.57 20.16
N SER A 123 -3.83 -25.81 20.04
CA SER A 123 -2.39 -26.09 20.06
C SER A 123 -1.66 -25.48 18.85
N CYS A 124 -2.34 -25.34 17.71
CA CYS A 124 -1.79 -24.62 16.57
C CYS A 124 -1.62 -23.13 16.85
N LEU A 125 -2.64 -22.48 17.42
CA LEU A 125 -2.58 -21.04 17.72
C LEU A 125 -1.62 -20.73 18.85
N GLU A 126 -1.58 -21.55 19.89
CA GLU A 126 -0.60 -21.43 20.98
C GLU A 126 0.83 -21.59 20.43
N SER A 127 1.06 -22.48 19.46
CA SER A 127 2.36 -22.60 18.76
C SER A 127 2.70 -21.37 17.92
N MET A 128 1.70 -20.59 17.48
CA MET A 128 1.86 -19.28 16.85
C MET A 128 2.08 -18.13 17.85
N GLY A 129 2.05 -18.42 19.15
CA GLY A 129 2.16 -17.45 20.24
C GLY A 129 0.84 -16.75 20.59
N ALA A 130 -0.30 -17.24 20.08
CA ALA A 130 -1.61 -16.65 20.33
C ALA A 130 -2.23 -17.19 21.62
N ALA A 131 -2.95 -16.34 22.35
CA ALA A 131 -3.85 -16.77 23.41
C ALA A 131 -5.13 -17.35 22.79
N VAL A 132 -5.71 -18.38 23.43
CA VAL A 132 -6.90 -19.06 22.92
C VAL A 132 -7.96 -19.15 24.00
N ASP A 133 -9.17 -18.68 23.66
CA ASP A 133 -10.35 -18.74 24.51
C ASP A 133 -11.48 -19.58 23.88
N TRP A 134 -12.36 -20.11 24.71
CA TRP A 134 -13.54 -20.87 24.27
C TRP A 134 -14.79 -20.42 25.02
N GLN A 135 -15.75 -19.91 24.26
CA GLN A 135 -17.07 -19.56 24.78
C GLN A 135 -18.09 -20.66 24.51
N ALA A 136 -18.47 -21.38 25.56
CA ALA A 136 -19.33 -22.55 25.45
C ALA A 136 -20.77 -22.22 25.03
N SER A 137 -21.32 -21.07 25.47
CA SER A 137 -22.70 -20.66 25.18
C SER A 137 -22.93 -20.38 23.69
N THR A 138 -21.93 -19.82 23.01
CA THR A 138 -21.96 -19.51 21.58
C THR A 138 -21.22 -20.54 20.72
N ARG A 139 -20.52 -21.49 21.35
CA ARG A 139 -19.63 -22.47 20.71
C ARG A 139 -18.57 -21.80 19.84
N THR A 140 -17.98 -20.74 20.37
CA THR A 140 -17.00 -19.90 19.66
C THR A 140 -15.60 -20.11 20.23
N ALA A 141 -14.66 -20.44 19.36
CA ALA A 141 -13.23 -20.46 19.67
C ALA A 141 -12.59 -19.16 19.19
N THR A 142 -11.87 -18.49 20.09
CA THR A 142 -11.25 -17.19 19.82
C THR A 142 -9.74 -17.31 19.95
N GLY A 143 -9.01 -16.75 18.98
CA GLY A 143 -7.56 -16.64 18.98
C GLY A 143 -7.13 -15.18 19.01
N THR A 144 -6.19 -14.83 19.88
CA THR A 144 -5.69 -13.45 20.03
C THR A 144 -4.16 -13.44 19.95
N LEU A 145 -3.60 -12.67 19.01
CA LEU A 145 -2.15 -12.51 18.85
C LEU A 145 -1.79 -11.03 18.72
N GLY A 146 -1.25 -10.44 19.79
CA GLY A 146 -1.10 -8.99 19.87
C GLY A 146 -2.47 -8.32 19.87
N GLU A 147 -2.69 -7.39 18.94
CA GLU A 147 -3.98 -6.69 18.76
C GLU A 147 -4.95 -7.44 17.83
N LYS A 148 -4.48 -8.48 17.12
CA LYS A 148 -5.30 -9.23 16.18
C LYS A 148 -6.14 -10.29 16.88
N THR A 149 -7.40 -10.38 16.48
CA THR A 149 -8.36 -11.35 16.99
C THR A 149 -9.02 -12.12 15.85
N VAL A 150 -9.22 -13.42 16.06
CA VAL A 150 -9.96 -14.28 15.13
C VAL A 150 -10.96 -15.16 15.88
N GLU A 151 -12.20 -15.21 15.41
CA GLU A 151 -13.30 -15.95 16.06
C GLU A 151 -13.92 -16.96 15.10
N PHE A 152 -13.99 -18.22 15.51
CA PHE A 152 -14.63 -19.29 14.76
C PHE A 152 -15.76 -19.92 15.55
N THR A 153 -16.97 -19.94 15.00
CA THR A 153 -18.13 -20.61 15.61
C THR A 153 -18.31 -22.00 15.02
N VAL A 154 -18.39 -23.03 15.88
CA VAL A 154 -18.54 -24.43 15.43
C VAL A 154 -19.81 -24.61 14.60
N GLY A 155 -19.65 -25.18 13.40
CA GLY A 155 -20.71 -25.40 12.42
C GLY A 155 -20.99 -24.21 11.51
N SER A 156 -20.31 -23.09 11.69
CA SER A 156 -20.38 -21.96 10.77
C SER A 156 -19.30 -22.05 9.68
N LYS A 157 -19.65 -21.58 8.48
CA LYS A 157 -18.67 -21.19 7.45
C LYS A 157 -18.13 -19.79 7.71
N GLU A 158 -18.86 -18.97 8.45
CA GLU A 158 -18.46 -17.62 8.79
C GLU A 158 -17.52 -17.59 9.98
N TYR A 159 -16.56 -16.69 9.95
CA TYR A 159 -15.61 -16.40 11.02
C TYR A 159 -15.35 -14.90 11.08
N LYS A 160 -14.84 -14.39 12.20
CA LYS A 160 -14.55 -12.96 12.34
C LYS A 160 -13.06 -12.70 12.44
N ILE A 161 -12.61 -11.60 11.86
CA ILE A 161 -11.27 -11.02 12.05
C ILE A 161 -11.49 -9.62 12.58
N ASP A 162 -11.01 -9.32 13.78
CA ASP A 162 -11.18 -8.00 14.43
C ASP A 162 -12.64 -7.52 14.41
N GLY A 163 -13.58 -8.46 14.64
CA GLY A 163 -15.04 -8.21 14.63
C GLY A 163 -15.70 -8.19 13.24
N LEU A 164 -14.94 -8.11 12.14
CA LEU A 164 -15.46 -8.14 10.78
C LEU A 164 -15.72 -9.56 10.30
N THR A 165 -16.88 -9.81 9.67
CA THR A 165 -17.27 -11.14 9.19
C THR A 165 -16.58 -11.51 7.87
N HIS A 166 -16.04 -12.74 7.82
CA HIS A 166 -15.44 -13.41 6.66
C HIS A 166 -16.04 -14.82 6.50
N THR A 167 -15.74 -15.50 5.39
CA THR A 167 -16.28 -16.84 5.09
C THR A 167 -15.20 -17.83 4.66
N MET A 168 -15.25 -19.05 5.20
CA MET A 168 -14.55 -20.23 4.72
C MET A 168 -15.41 -20.90 3.62
N PRO A 169 -15.09 -20.72 2.32
CA PRO A 169 -15.99 -21.18 1.24
C PRO A 169 -16.16 -22.70 1.20
N ASP A 170 -15.10 -23.42 1.57
CA ASP A 170 -14.89 -24.85 1.38
C ASP A 170 -14.55 -25.57 2.71
N ALA A 171 -14.87 -24.97 3.85
CA ALA A 171 -14.72 -25.58 5.17
C ALA A 171 -15.69 -24.99 6.21
N ILE A 172 -15.87 -25.72 7.31
CA ILE A 172 -16.52 -25.25 8.53
C ILE A 172 -15.64 -25.59 9.74
N ALA A 173 -15.79 -24.87 10.84
CA ALA A 173 -15.20 -25.26 12.12
C ALA A 173 -15.98 -26.44 12.72
N LEU A 174 -15.28 -27.45 13.22
CA LEU A 174 -15.85 -28.69 13.74
C LEU A 174 -15.43 -28.92 15.20
N LEU A 175 -16.25 -29.64 15.96
CA LEU A 175 -15.90 -30.08 17.31
C LEU A 175 -15.67 -31.60 17.33
N ASP A 176 -14.48 -32.04 17.70
CA ASP A 176 -14.23 -33.43 18.10
C ASP A 176 -14.82 -33.59 19.50
N VAL A 177 -15.92 -34.33 19.61
CA VAL A 177 -16.61 -34.54 20.90
C VAL A 177 -15.88 -35.51 21.82
N THR A 178 -15.00 -36.34 21.26
CA THR A 178 -14.23 -37.33 22.02
C THR A 178 -13.04 -36.65 22.70
N LEU A 179 -12.36 -35.77 21.97
CA LEU A 179 -11.21 -35.01 22.48
C LEU A 179 -11.62 -33.68 23.13
N ASN A 180 -12.86 -33.25 22.94
CA ASN A 180 -13.36 -31.91 23.29
C ASN A 180 -12.44 -30.81 22.73
N ARG A 181 -12.25 -30.83 21.41
CA ARG A 181 -11.34 -29.94 20.67
C ARG A 181 -12.01 -29.38 19.44
N VAL A 182 -11.82 -28.08 19.21
CA VAL A 182 -12.22 -27.43 17.96
C VAL A 182 -11.16 -27.70 16.89
N TYR A 183 -11.61 -28.08 15.71
CA TYR A 183 -10.77 -28.33 14.55
C TYR A 183 -11.22 -27.48 13.36
N LEU A 184 -10.25 -26.95 12.63
CA LEU A 184 -10.46 -26.25 11.37
C LEU A 184 -9.22 -26.33 10.48
N PRO A 185 -9.32 -26.03 9.17
CA PRO A 185 -8.15 -25.88 8.32
C PRO A 185 -7.34 -24.68 8.79
N ILE A 186 -6.14 -24.92 9.31
CA ILE A 186 -5.39 -23.92 10.09
C ILE A 186 -5.07 -22.65 9.31
N ARG A 187 -5.07 -22.72 7.97
CA ARG A 187 -4.87 -21.59 7.07
C ARG A 187 -5.74 -20.38 7.44
N TYR A 188 -7.02 -20.55 7.71
CA TYR A 188 -7.92 -19.42 7.97
C TYR A 188 -7.53 -18.65 9.22
N ALA A 189 -7.18 -19.36 10.29
CA ALA A 189 -6.74 -18.73 11.53
C ALA A 189 -5.33 -18.15 11.38
N ALA A 190 -4.42 -18.86 10.73
CA ALA A 190 -3.05 -18.41 10.53
C ALA A 190 -2.97 -17.12 9.69
N GLU A 191 -3.67 -17.07 8.55
CA GLU A 191 -3.71 -15.88 7.68
C GLU A 191 -4.38 -14.69 8.38
N ALA A 192 -5.46 -14.93 9.14
CA ALA A 192 -6.10 -13.89 9.94
C ALA A 192 -5.16 -13.29 11.00
N LEU A 193 -4.26 -14.11 11.56
CA LEU A 193 -3.25 -13.68 12.53
C LEU A 193 -1.93 -13.19 11.88
N GLY A 194 -1.92 -13.02 10.55
CA GLY A 194 -0.81 -12.44 9.81
C GLY A 194 0.30 -13.40 9.40
N PHE A 195 0.04 -14.71 9.37
CA PHE A 195 0.98 -15.70 8.84
C PHE A 195 0.71 -15.99 7.36
N GLU A 196 1.77 -16.12 6.57
CA GLU A 196 1.69 -16.73 5.25
C GLU A 196 1.66 -18.25 5.38
N THR A 197 0.96 -18.93 4.47
CA THR A 197 0.78 -20.38 4.51
C THR A 197 1.30 -21.04 3.24
N LEU A 198 2.26 -21.97 3.39
CA LEU A 198 2.79 -22.78 2.30
C LEU A 198 2.53 -24.26 2.60
N TRP A 199 2.02 -24.99 1.62
CA TRP A 199 1.85 -26.44 1.69
C TRP A 199 2.82 -27.12 0.74
N GLU A 200 3.61 -28.06 1.25
CA GLU A 200 4.59 -28.83 0.50
C GLU A 200 4.27 -30.32 0.61
N GLN A 201 4.05 -30.97 -0.53
CA GLN A 201 3.84 -32.41 -0.59
C GLN A 201 5.19 -33.14 -0.61
N GLY A 202 5.41 -34.02 0.36
CA GLY A 202 6.62 -34.83 0.43
C GLY A 202 6.38 -36.28 0.07
N ALA A 203 7.44 -37.04 -0.21
CA ALA A 203 7.32 -38.47 -0.52
C ALA A 203 6.77 -39.27 0.67
N GLN A 204 7.18 -38.91 1.90
CA GLN A 204 6.78 -39.60 3.14
C GLN A 204 5.98 -38.73 4.10
N THR A 205 6.18 -37.41 4.07
CA THR A 205 5.62 -36.46 5.02
C THR A 205 5.23 -35.19 4.29
N ASP A 206 4.01 -34.71 4.47
CA ASP A 206 3.59 -33.40 3.97
C ASP A 206 3.92 -32.34 5.02
N THR A 207 4.20 -31.11 4.58
CA THR A 207 4.56 -30.00 5.47
C THR A 207 3.67 -28.81 5.21
N ILE A 208 3.10 -28.22 6.26
CA ILE A 208 2.55 -26.87 6.23
C ILE A 208 3.49 -25.94 6.97
N SER A 209 3.91 -24.88 6.30
CA SER A 209 4.76 -23.84 6.87
C SER A 209 3.93 -22.58 7.07
N LEU A 210 3.80 -22.16 8.31
CA LEU A 210 3.21 -20.89 8.73
C LEU A 210 4.36 -19.93 9.04
N THR A 211 4.54 -18.92 8.20
CA THR A 211 5.62 -17.97 8.37
C THR A 211 5.04 -16.60 8.63
N ARG A 212 5.32 -16.05 9.80
CA ARG A 212 5.12 -14.63 10.08
C ARG A 212 6.48 -13.96 9.99
N THR A 213 6.72 -13.30 8.86
CA THR A 213 7.90 -12.45 8.74
C THR A 213 7.80 -11.36 9.80
N ALA A 214 8.82 -11.26 10.68
CA ALA A 214 8.88 -10.12 11.60
C ALA A 214 8.78 -8.83 10.78
N VAL A 215 7.99 -7.86 11.22
CA VAL A 215 7.84 -6.55 10.55
C VAL A 215 9.23 -5.93 10.25
N SER A 216 10.23 -6.22 11.09
CA SER A 216 11.63 -5.80 10.91
C SER A 216 12.37 -6.42 9.72
N THR A 217 12.00 -7.61 9.23
CA THR A 217 12.64 -8.23 8.04
C THR A 217 11.90 -7.89 6.74
N VAL A 218 10.63 -7.49 6.80
CA VAL A 218 9.87 -7.00 5.65
C VAL A 218 10.28 -5.59 5.22
N LEU A 219 10.52 -4.73 6.20
CA LEU A 219 11.01 -3.36 6.01
C LEU A 219 12.51 -3.30 5.66
N SER A 220 13.16 -4.45 5.42
CA SER A 220 14.60 -4.51 5.07
C SER A 220 14.90 -4.09 3.63
N ARG A 221 13.88 -4.03 2.74
CA ARG A 221 14.03 -3.60 1.35
C ARG A 221 13.62 -2.13 1.16
N THR A 222 14.30 -1.45 0.24
CA THR A 222 14.14 -0.02 -0.05
C THR A 222 12.92 0.30 -0.94
N ASP A 223 12.00 -0.64 -1.11
CA ASP A 223 10.88 -0.59 -2.08
C ASP A 223 9.54 -1.04 -1.47
N ALA A 224 9.40 -0.86 -0.15
CA ALA A 224 8.23 -1.28 0.61
C ALA A 224 7.64 -0.13 1.43
N ILE A 225 6.31 -0.20 1.62
CA ILE A 225 5.55 0.69 2.49
C ILE A 225 4.60 -0.15 3.34
N GLN A 226 4.38 0.27 4.58
CA GLN A 226 3.35 -0.27 5.44
C GLN A 226 2.30 0.79 5.73
N ILE A 227 1.03 0.42 5.61
CA ILE A 227 -0.14 1.24 5.93
C ILE A 227 -1.08 0.37 6.76
N ASP A 228 -1.54 0.84 7.92
CA ASP A 228 -2.51 0.09 8.75
C ASP A 228 -2.08 -1.36 9.07
N GLY A 229 -0.78 -1.56 9.36
CA GLY A 229 -0.23 -2.89 9.61
C GLY A 229 -0.06 -3.77 8.36
N ARG A 230 -0.52 -3.34 7.19
CA ARG A 230 -0.45 -4.07 5.91
C ARG A 230 0.76 -3.62 5.14
N ILE A 231 1.51 -4.57 4.62
CA ILE A 231 2.71 -4.30 3.83
C ILE A 231 2.36 -4.38 2.34
N LEU A 232 2.90 -3.44 1.58
CA LEU A 232 2.97 -3.44 0.13
C LEU A 232 4.43 -3.34 -0.32
N ARG A 233 4.80 -4.10 -1.35
CA ARG A 233 6.11 -4.03 -1.99
C ARG A 233 5.97 -3.88 -3.50
N LEU A 234 6.95 -3.24 -4.13
CA LEU A 234 7.08 -3.35 -5.59
C LEU A 234 7.21 -4.82 -6.02
N GLY A 235 6.51 -5.16 -7.10
CA GLY A 235 6.47 -6.51 -7.66
C GLY A 235 5.47 -7.46 -6.98
N ASP A 236 4.84 -7.07 -5.87
CA ASP A 236 3.77 -7.88 -5.27
C ASP A 236 2.66 -8.13 -6.31
N ALA A 237 2.10 -9.34 -6.31
CA ALA A 237 1.02 -9.68 -7.24
C ALA A 237 -0.26 -8.92 -6.87
N LYS A 238 -1.02 -8.45 -7.87
CA LYS A 238 -2.33 -7.80 -7.68
C LYS A 238 -3.26 -8.63 -6.78
N ALA A 239 -3.27 -9.95 -6.96
CA ALA A 239 -4.08 -10.85 -6.14
C ALA A 239 -3.68 -10.82 -4.65
N GLN A 240 -2.40 -10.61 -4.33
CA GLN A 240 -1.93 -10.44 -2.97
C GLN A 240 -2.34 -9.06 -2.42
N VAL A 241 -2.24 -8.00 -3.24
CA VAL A 241 -2.74 -6.67 -2.87
C VAL A 241 -4.22 -6.74 -2.49
N LEU A 242 -5.06 -7.37 -3.30
CA LEU A 242 -6.50 -7.49 -3.02
C LEU A 242 -6.81 -8.34 -1.78
N ARG A 243 -5.98 -9.33 -1.46
CA ARG A 243 -6.11 -10.08 -0.19
C ARG A 243 -5.71 -9.24 1.02
N ASN A 244 -4.66 -8.44 0.89
CA ASN A 244 -4.09 -7.68 1.99
C ASN A 244 -4.86 -6.37 2.27
N PHE A 245 -5.24 -5.64 1.21
CA PHE A 245 -5.86 -4.32 1.29
C PHE A 245 -7.37 -4.35 1.04
N GLY A 246 -7.92 -5.44 0.49
CA GLY A 246 -9.30 -5.52 0.06
C GLY A 246 -9.51 -4.93 -1.34
N GLN A 247 -10.77 -4.62 -1.69
CA GLN A 247 -11.09 -3.93 -2.94
C GLN A 247 -10.78 -2.44 -2.81
N PRO A 248 -10.18 -1.80 -3.83
CA PRO A 248 -10.01 -0.35 -3.84
C PRO A 248 -11.38 0.33 -3.96
N THR A 249 -11.50 1.57 -3.47
CA THR A 249 -12.69 2.39 -3.72
C THR A 249 -12.83 2.70 -5.20
N ARG A 250 -11.68 2.92 -5.87
CA ARG A 250 -11.62 3.38 -7.26
C ARG A 250 -10.37 2.81 -7.94
N VAL A 251 -10.49 2.55 -9.23
CA VAL A 251 -9.36 2.24 -10.11
C VAL A 251 -9.27 3.34 -11.15
N ASP A 252 -8.19 4.11 -11.10
CA ASP A 252 -7.96 5.26 -11.96
C ASP A 252 -6.87 4.92 -12.99
N PRO A 253 -7.11 5.05 -14.32
CA PRO A 253 -6.02 5.03 -15.29
C PRO A 253 -5.07 6.20 -15.06
N SER A 254 -3.79 6.02 -15.41
CA SER A 254 -2.77 7.05 -15.26
C SER A 254 -1.98 7.28 -16.55
N ALA A 255 -1.22 8.37 -16.59
CA ALA A 255 -0.24 8.66 -17.62
C ALA A 255 1.07 7.84 -17.46
N TYR A 256 1.11 6.85 -16.55
CA TYR A 256 2.33 6.15 -16.14
C TYR A 256 2.38 4.67 -16.54
N ASN A 257 1.62 4.25 -17.55
CA ASN A 257 1.47 2.82 -17.93
C ASN A 257 1.07 1.90 -16.76
N LEU A 258 0.35 2.45 -15.78
CA LEU A 258 -0.24 1.70 -14.67
C LEU A 258 -1.64 2.23 -14.37
N GLN A 259 -2.38 1.48 -13.55
CA GLN A 259 -3.65 1.93 -12.98
C GLN A 259 -3.49 2.12 -11.47
N TRP A 260 -3.95 3.26 -10.95
CA TRP A 260 -3.98 3.55 -9.52
C TRP A 260 -5.19 2.87 -8.88
N TYR A 261 -4.91 1.93 -7.98
CA TYR A 261 -5.90 1.34 -7.08
C TYR A 261 -5.94 2.22 -5.84
N VAL A 262 -7.01 3.01 -5.71
CA VAL A 262 -7.14 4.07 -4.71
C VAL A 262 -7.88 3.56 -3.48
N TYR A 263 -7.23 3.65 -2.32
CA TYR A 263 -7.78 3.30 -1.01
C TYR A 263 -7.89 4.58 -0.17
N ASN A 264 -9.08 5.19 -0.20
CA ASN A 264 -9.38 6.50 0.40
C ASN A 264 -10.51 6.44 1.44
N GLN A 265 -10.88 5.25 1.92
CA GLN A 265 -11.94 5.09 2.93
C GLN A 265 -11.54 5.65 4.30
N ASN A 266 -10.24 5.71 4.59
CA ASN A 266 -9.67 6.37 5.76
C ASN A 266 -8.43 7.16 5.33
N TYR A 267 -8.52 8.49 5.39
CA TYR A 267 -7.46 9.40 4.96
C TYR A 267 -6.21 9.35 5.84
N GLU A 268 -6.29 8.90 7.09
CA GLU A 268 -5.09 8.64 7.91
C GLU A 268 -4.25 7.45 7.39
N ASN A 269 -4.87 6.59 6.57
CA ASN A 269 -4.31 5.38 5.96
C ASN A 269 -4.38 5.43 4.43
N PHE A 270 -4.45 6.62 3.83
CA PHE A 270 -4.57 6.80 2.38
C PHE A 270 -3.40 6.20 1.60
N ILE A 271 -3.70 5.45 0.54
CA ILE A 271 -2.68 4.96 -0.40
C ILE A 271 -3.26 4.80 -1.80
N MET A 272 -2.46 5.17 -2.80
CA MET A 272 -2.67 4.82 -4.20
C MET A 272 -1.66 3.74 -4.59
N ILE A 273 -2.13 2.57 -5.01
CA ILE A 273 -1.29 1.44 -5.39
C ILE A 273 -1.29 1.30 -6.90
N GLY A 274 -0.15 1.49 -7.53
CA GLY A 274 -0.02 1.44 -8.99
C GLY A 274 0.17 0.00 -9.46
N ILE A 275 -0.78 -0.52 -10.24
CA ILE A 275 -0.72 -1.88 -10.79
C ILE A 275 -0.49 -1.84 -12.30
N ALA A 276 0.54 -2.56 -12.75
CA ALA A 276 0.81 -2.84 -14.16
C ALA A 276 1.16 -4.32 -14.31
N GLU A 277 0.71 -4.96 -15.40
CA GLU A 277 0.99 -6.38 -15.68
C GLU A 277 0.67 -7.32 -14.49
N ASP A 278 -0.44 -7.06 -13.79
CA ASP A 278 -0.87 -7.78 -12.58
C ASP A 278 0.12 -7.76 -11.40
N GLN A 279 1.02 -6.78 -11.38
CA GLN A 279 1.99 -6.56 -10.30
C GLN A 279 2.01 -5.09 -9.84
N VAL A 280 2.47 -4.87 -8.61
CA VAL A 280 2.72 -3.52 -8.08
C VAL A 280 3.91 -2.90 -8.82
N ALA A 281 3.64 -1.82 -9.55
CA ALA A 281 4.61 -1.04 -10.30
C ALA A 281 4.93 0.32 -9.65
N GLY A 282 4.13 0.75 -8.67
CA GLY A 282 4.36 1.99 -7.93
C GLY A 282 3.41 2.13 -6.75
N PHE A 283 3.65 3.13 -5.91
CA PHE A 283 2.73 3.55 -4.88
C PHE A 283 2.94 5.02 -4.53
N PHE A 284 1.87 5.69 -4.09
CA PHE A 284 1.92 7.03 -3.52
C PHE A 284 1.17 7.03 -2.19
N SER A 285 1.75 7.69 -1.18
CA SER A 285 1.02 8.00 0.04
C SER A 285 1.57 9.29 0.67
N ASN A 286 0.65 10.15 1.05
CA ASN A 286 0.85 11.24 1.99
C ASN A 286 -0.02 11.03 3.24
N ALA A 287 -0.29 9.79 3.63
CA ALA A 287 -1.09 9.49 4.82
C ALA A 287 -0.33 9.67 6.13
N LYS A 288 -1.03 9.91 7.23
CA LYS A 288 -0.45 10.07 8.57
C LYS A 288 0.28 8.81 9.05
N ASN A 289 -0.33 7.64 8.82
CA ASN A 289 0.07 6.38 9.45
C ASN A 289 0.93 5.47 8.55
N PHE A 290 1.54 6.00 7.48
CA PHE A 290 2.47 5.18 6.71
C PHE A 290 3.75 4.94 7.50
N LYS A 291 4.33 3.75 7.30
CA LYS A 291 5.63 3.35 7.82
C LYS A 291 6.52 2.85 6.69
N LEU A 292 7.80 3.12 6.86
CA LEU A 292 8.91 2.83 5.97
C LEU A 292 9.97 2.03 6.74
N LYS A 293 11.04 1.65 6.05
CA LYS A 293 12.25 1.05 6.64
C LYS A 293 12.64 1.71 7.97
N ASN A 294 12.96 0.88 8.96
CA ASN A 294 13.33 1.29 10.33
C ASN A 294 12.21 2.05 11.07
N ASP A 295 10.94 1.73 10.81
CA ASP A 295 9.77 2.42 11.38
C ASP A 295 9.73 3.93 11.07
N LEU A 296 10.47 4.39 10.06
CA LEU A 296 10.42 5.78 9.61
C LEU A 296 9.04 6.09 9.04
N GLY A 297 8.58 7.31 9.19
CA GLY A 297 7.25 7.72 8.75
C GLY A 297 7.13 9.23 8.77
N GLN A 298 5.93 9.72 9.05
CA GLN A 298 5.67 11.14 9.19
C GLN A 298 6.68 11.80 10.14
N GLY A 299 7.22 12.96 9.72
CA GLY A 299 8.12 13.76 10.53
C GLY A 299 9.57 13.25 10.56
N ALA A 300 9.88 12.11 9.96
CA ALA A 300 11.24 11.63 9.81
C ALA A 300 12.11 12.68 9.09
N SER A 301 13.33 12.87 9.59
CA SER A 301 14.27 13.84 9.04
C SER A 301 14.89 13.36 7.73
N THR A 302 15.39 14.32 6.94
CA THR A 302 16.17 14.05 5.73
C THR A 302 17.38 13.15 6.00
N THR A 303 18.03 13.30 7.16
CA THR A 303 19.18 12.47 7.58
C THR A 303 18.80 11.03 7.84
N GLU A 304 17.69 10.79 8.55
CA GLU A 304 17.21 9.43 8.83
C GLU A 304 16.83 8.70 7.55
N ILE A 305 16.09 9.39 6.66
CA ILE A 305 15.69 8.85 5.35
C ILE A 305 16.91 8.59 4.47
N GLY A 306 17.84 9.55 4.38
CA GLY A 306 19.08 9.39 3.60
C GLY A 306 19.93 8.21 4.09
N SER A 307 19.96 7.97 5.40
CA SER A 307 20.67 6.82 5.99
C SER A 307 19.98 5.49 5.68
N ALA A 308 18.65 5.44 5.75
CA ALA A 308 17.88 4.21 5.52
C ALA A 308 17.80 3.82 4.02
N TYR A 309 17.79 4.81 3.14
CA TYR A 309 17.51 4.65 1.70
C TYR A 309 18.65 5.10 0.78
N SER A 310 19.88 5.22 1.30
CA SER A 310 21.07 5.52 0.51
C SER A 310 21.15 4.63 -0.75
N GLY A 311 21.22 5.27 -1.92
CA GLY A 311 21.34 4.59 -3.23
C GLY A 311 20.02 4.13 -3.86
N SER A 312 18.86 4.34 -3.22
CA SER A 312 17.56 4.11 -3.87
C SER A 312 17.28 5.21 -4.89
N ASN A 313 16.88 4.83 -6.10
CA ASN A 313 16.49 5.74 -7.20
C ASN A 313 15.01 5.62 -7.59
N ILE A 314 14.29 4.67 -6.98
CA ILE A 314 12.88 4.35 -7.27
C ILE A 314 11.91 4.99 -6.27
N MET A 315 12.42 5.54 -5.16
CA MET A 315 11.63 6.21 -4.14
C MET A 315 12.00 7.68 -4.06
N GLU A 316 10.97 8.51 -4.00
CA GLU A 316 11.05 9.93 -3.72
C GLU A 316 10.42 10.20 -2.35
N PHE A 317 11.12 11.01 -1.58
CA PHE A 317 10.74 11.39 -0.22
C PHE A 317 10.56 12.90 -0.20
N TRP A 318 9.38 13.35 0.22
CA TRP A 318 9.05 14.76 0.22
C TRP A 318 8.93 15.27 1.65
N PHE A 319 9.56 16.42 1.89
CA PHE A 319 9.73 17.02 3.21
C PHE A 319 9.01 18.37 3.23
N ASP A 320 8.34 18.68 4.33
CA ASP A 320 7.55 19.90 4.44
C ASP A 320 8.44 21.03 4.97
N PRO A 321 8.83 22.01 4.13
CA PRO A 321 9.72 23.09 4.56
C PRO A 321 9.07 24.02 5.58
N ASN A 322 7.75 23.96 5.73
CA ASN A 322 6.97 24.74 6.67
C ASN A 322 6.63 23.96 7.95
N ASP A 323 7.15 22.73 8.10
CA ASP A 323 6.96 21.87 9.27
C ASP A 323 8.23 21.07 9.58
N ASN A 324 9.26 21.79 10.04
CA ASN A 324 10.54 21.24 10.50
C ASN A 324 11.30 20.38 9.46
N ASN A 325 11.00 20.51 8.16
CA ASN A 325 11.48 19.61 7.12
C ASN A 325 11.18 18.13 7.42
N GLY A 326 10.04 17.86 8.06
CA GLY A 326 9.59 16.51 8.33
C GLY A 326 9.04 15.83 7.08
N LEU A 327 9.30 14.53 6.93
CA LEU A 327 8.72 13.72 5.85
C LEU A 327 7.19 13.79 5.89
N TYR A 328 6.55 14.14 4.77
CA TYR A 328 5.09 14.20 4.66
C TYR A 328 4.52 13.32 3.54
N ALA A 329 5.32 12.93 2.56
CA ALA A 329 4.86 12.07 1.48
C ALA A 329 5.98 11.20 0.92
N VAL A 330 5.55 10.10 0.32
CA VAL A 330 6.41 9.15 -0.35
C VAL A 330 5.79 8.78 -1.70
N TRP A 331 6.61 8.78 -2.73
CA TRP A 331 6.23 8.37 -4.07
C TRP A 331 7.23 7.35 -4.61
N CYS A 332 6.74 6.21 -5.05
CA CYS A 332 7.55 5.13 -5.57
C CYS A 332 7.08 4.72 -6.96
N MET A 333 8.02 4.59 -7.90
CA MET A 333 7.77 4.15 -9.26
C MET A 333 8.91 3.21 -9.70
N LYS A 334 8.56 2.00 -10.13
CA LYS A 334 9.52 1.01 -10.66
C LYS A 334 10.22 1.54 -11.92
N GLU A 335 9.45 2.17 -12.79
CA GLU A 335 9.94 2.78 -14.03
C GLU A 335 9.47 4.24 -14.05
N LYS A 336 10.40 5.17 -14.29
CA LYS A 336 10.09 6.58 -14.48
C LYS A 336 10.05 6.86 -15.99
N LEU A 337 8.87 7.15 -16.50
CA LEU A 337 8.71 7.63 -17.87
C LEU A 337 9.33 9.02 -18.01
N THR A 338 9.79 9.37 -19.21
CA THR A 338 10.11 10.76 -19.52
C THR A 338 8.81 11.58 -19.61
N GLU A 339 8.93 12.90 -19.44
CA GLU A 339 7.78 13.82 -19.58
C GLU A 339 7.05 13.62 -20.91
N ASN A 340 7.78 13.52 -22.03
CA ASN A 340 7.20 13.26 -23.34
C ASN A 340 6.44 11.92 -23.41
N GLN A 341 6.96 10.86 -22.80
CA GLN A 341 6.27 9.56 -22.78
C GLN A 341 4.99 9.59 -21.96
N ALA A 342 5.01 10.27 -20.81
CA ALA A 342 3.82 10.47 -19.99
C ALA A 342 2.79 11.34 -20.72
N GLU A 343 3.23 12.42 -21.39
CA GLU A 343 2.36 13.28 -22.19
C GLU A 343 1.71 12.51 -23.36
N GLU A 344 2.48 11.68 -24.08
CA GLU A 344 1.94 10.83 -25.16
C GLU A 344 0.83 9.88 -24.66
N ILE A 345 0.93 9.39 -23.43
CA ILE A 345 -0.12 8.56 -22.82
C ILE A 345 -1.31 9.43 -22.40
N PHE A 346 -1.04 10.58 -21.79
CA PHE A 346 -2.05 11.54 -21.37
C PHE A 346 -2.94 11.98 -22.52
N LEU A 347 -2.34 12.36 -23.65
CA LEU A 347 -3.01 12.85 -24.85
C LEU A 347 -3.94 11.83 -25.52
N LYS A 348 -3.88 10.54 -25.13
CA LYS A 348 -4.84 9.53 -25.61
C LYS A 348 -6.24 9.74 -25.03
N ASN A 349 -6.34 10.28 -23.82
CA ASN A 349 -7.63 10.57 -23.19
C ASN A 349 -7.52 11.69 -22.12
N PRO A 350 -7.22 12.92 -22.55
CA PRO A 350 -6.92 14.02 -21.62
C PRO A 350 -8.12 14.37 -20.75
N ASP A 351 -9.33 14.42 -21.31
CA ASP A 351 -10.55 14.75 -20.55
C ASP A 351 -10.79 13.75 -19.40
N LEU A 352 -10.61 12.45 -19.65
CA LEU A 352 -10.77 11.44 -18.60
C LEU A 352 -9.73 11.62 -17.50
N LEU A 353 -8.45 11.81 -17.87
CA LEU A 353 -7.36 11.94 -16.92
C LEU A 353 -7.47 13.22 -16.09
N LEU A 354 -7.88 14.34 -16.69
CA LEU A 354 -8.14 15.58 -15.95
C LEU A 354 -9.23 15.38 -14.88
N ARG A 355 -10.33 14.69 -15.20
CA ARG A 355 -11.41 14.37 -14.24
C ARG A 355 -10.95 13.40 -13.15
N ILE A 356 -9.97 12.56 -13.43
CA ILE A 356 -9.32 11.69 -12.44
C ILE A 356 -8.43 12.53 -11.53
N TYR A 357 -7.59 13.40 -12.08
CA TYR A 357 -6.68 14.25 -11.32
C TYR A 357 -7.44 15.17 -10.37
N GLU A 358 -8.63 15.64 -10.73
CA GLU A 358 -9.51 16.38 -9.81
C GLU A 358 -9.91 15.57 -8.57
N ARG A 359 -10.28 14.29 -8.76
CA ARG A 359 -10.63 13.39 -7.65
C ARG A 359 -9.42 13.00 -6.82
N GLU A 360 -8.30 12.69 -7.47
CA GLU A 360 -7.04 12.40 -6.80
C GLU A 360 -6.59 13.61 -5.98
N CYS A 361 -6.69 14.83 -6.51
CA CYS A 361 -6.36 16.06 -5.79
C CYS A 361 -7.20 16.24 -4.52
N LEU A 362 -8.51 15.99 -4.57
CA LEU A 362 -9.38 15.98 -3.39
C LEU A 362 -8.91 14.95 -2.37
N ASP A 363 -8.68 13.70 -2.80
CA ASP A 363 -8.29 12.59 -1.94
C ASP A 363 -6.94 12.87 -1.24
N ILE A 364 -5.96 13.31 -2.02
CA ILE A 364 -4.62 13.67 -1.57
C ILE A 364 -4.67 14.84 -0.59
N THR A 365 -5.52 15.84 -0.86
CA THR A 365 -5.73 16.99 0.04
C THR A 365 -6.35 16.56 1.36
N ASN A 366 -7.36 15.68 1.34
CA ASN A 366 -7.96 15.17 2.56
C ASN A 366 -6.99 14.29 3.38
N ALA A 367 -6.12 13.50 2.73
CA ALA A 367 -5.02 12.82 3.39
C ALA A 367 -4.01 13.80 4.03
N PHE A 368 -3.71 14.91 3.35
CA PHE A 368 -2.87 15.96 3.91
C PHE A 368 -3.54 16.66 5.10
N ARG A 369 -4.84 16.94 5.03
CA ARG A 369 -5.64 17.51 6.13
C ARG A 369 -5.69 16.59 7.35
N ALA A 370 -5.93 15.29 7.13
CA ALA A 370 -5.98 14.29 8.19
C ALA A 370 -4.67 14.20 8.98
N ARG A 371 -3.51 14.36 8.31
CA ARG A 371 -2.19 14.45 8.98
C ARG A 371 -2.14 15.54 10.06
N TYR A 372 -2.75 16.68 9.78
CA TYR A 372 -2.77 17.84 10.68
C TYR A 372 -4.04 17.90 11.54
N ASN A 373 -4.75 16.77 11.66
CA ASN A 373 -6.01 16.63 12.38
C ASN A 373 -7.09 17.64 11.94
N GLN A 374 -7.04 18.05 10.66
CA GLN A 374 -8.08 18.86 10.05
C GLN A 374 -9.19 17.95 9.51
N PRO A 375 -10.47 18.30 9.68
CA PRO A 375 -11.57 17.56 9.08
C PRO A 375 -11.42 17.47 7.56
N ALA A 376 -11.80 16.34 6.98
CA ALA A 376 -11.89 16.21 5.53
C ALA A 376 -12.91 17.21 4.97
N VAL A 377 -12.59 17.82 3.84
CA VAL A 377 -13.51 18.64 3.06
C VAL A 377 -14.37 17.75 2.17
N GLU A 378 -15.64 18.13 2.05
CA GLU A 378 -16.60 17.45 1.19
C GLU A 378 -16.45 17.88 -0.27
N TYR A 379 -16.66 16.94 -1.19
CA TYR A 379 -16.64 17.24 -2.61
C TYR A 379 -17.82 18.14 -3.00
N SER A 380 -17.54 19.27 -3.64
CA SER A 380 -18.57 20.15 -4.20
C SER A 380 -18.57 20.13 -5.71
N THR A 381 -19.63 19.57 -6.29
CA THR A 381 -19.83 19.53 -7.75
C THR A 381 -19.91 20.93 -8.36
N LEU A 382 -20.54 21.89 -7.65
CA LEU A 382 -20.70 23.25 -8.15
C LEU A 382 -19.38 24.02 -8.12
N ALA A 383 -18.62 23.94 -7.03
CA ALA A 383 -17.28 24.54 -6.96
C ALA A 383 -16.32 23.90 -7.97
N THR A 384 -16.39 22.57 -8.19
CA THR A 384 -15.60 21.92 -9.25
C THR A 384 -15.92 22.49 -10.63
N ARG A 385 -17.19 22.73 -10.96
CA ARG A 385 -17.56 23.34 -12.24
C ARG A 385 -16.99 24.77 -12.38
N ILE A 386 -17.03 25.55 -11.30
CA ILE A 386 -16.48 26.91 -11.27
C ILE A 386 -14.95 26.86 -11.48
N ALA A 387 -14.25 25.99 -10.76
CA ALA A 387 -12.81 25.76 -10.91
C ALA A 387 -12.43 25.26 -12.32
N GLN A 388 -13.24 24.37 -12.92
CA GLN A 388 -13.05 23.88 -14.29
C GLN A 388 -13.17 25.01 -15.31
N ASN A 389 -14.18 25.87 -15.15
CA ASN A 389 -14.34 27.04 -16.02
C ASN A 389 -13.17 28.00 -15.87
N TYR A 390 -12.68 28.20 -14.64
CA TYR A 390 -11.59 29.13 -14.39
C TYR A 390 -10.22 28.62 -14.87
N THR A 391 -9.93 27.33 -14.69
CA THR A 391 -8.71 26.72 -15.26
C THR A 391 -8.72 26.73 -16.79
N LYS A 392 -9.89 26.51 -17.41
CA LYS A 392 -10.08 26.69 -18.85
C LYS A 392 -9.83 28.12 -19.29
N ASP A 393 -10.33 29.09 -18.54
CA ASP A 393 -10.19 30.50 -18.82
C ASP A 393 -8.71 30.95 -18.77
N MET A 394 -8.00 30.59 -17.70
CA MET A 394 -6.54 30.78 -17.58
C MET A 394 -5.78 30.17 -18.75
N ALA A 395 -6.12 28.94 -19.14
CA ALA A 395 -5.46 28.25 -20.23
C ALA A 395 -5.70 28.90 -21.60
N LEU A 396 -6.95 29.23 -21.92
CA LEU A 396 -7.32 29.78 -23.24
C LEU A 396 -6.88 31.23 -23.43
N ARG A 397 -6.74 31.99 -22.34
CA ARG A 397 -6.28 33.39 -22.36
C ARG A 397 -4.83 33.57 -21.93
N ASP A 398 -4.11 32.46 -21.74
CA ASP A 398 -2.69 32.37 -21.44
C ASP A 398 -2.23 33.26 -20.27
N TYR A 399 -2.94 33.18 -19.15
CA TYR A 399 -2.60 33.90 -17.91
C TYR A 399 -2.66 32.97 -16.70
N PHE A 400 -1.99 33.37 -15.61
CA PHE A 400 -1.99 32.65 -14.34
C PHE A 400 -2.11 33.64 -13.18
N SER A 401 -3.29 33.74 -12.60
CA SER A 401 -3.65 34.74 -11.59
C SER A 401 -4.90 34.31 -10.83
N HIS A 402 -5.04 34.71 -9.56
CA HIS A 402 -6.28 34.56 -8.79
C HIS A 402 -7.42 35.48 -9.28
N THR A 403 -7.06 36.54 -10.00
CA THR A 403 -8.00 37.52 -10.56
C THR A 403 -7.94 37.47 -12.08
N ASN A 404 -9.11 37.37 -12.72
CA ASN A 404 -9.19 37.39 -14.18
C ASN A 404 -8.92 38.81 -14.75
N PRO A 405 -8.66 38.95 -16.06
CA PRO A 405 -8.51 40.26 -16.71
C PRO A 405 -9.68 41.24 -16.54
N GLU A 406 -10.87 40.74 -16.23
CA GLU A 406 -12.06 41.55 -15.94
C GLU A 406 -12.07 42.11 -14.49
N GLY A 407 -11.21 41.59 -13.62
CA GLY A 407 -11.09 41.99 -12.21
C GLY A 407 -11.80 41.07 -11.22
N ASP A 408 -12.43 39.98 -11.67
CA ASP A 408 -13.15 39.04 -10.82
C ASP A 408 -12.17 38.12 -10.07
N GLY A 409 -12.23 38.16 -8.74
CA GLY A 409 -11.49 37.26 -7.85
C GLY A 409 -12.24 35.94 -7.56
N PRO A 410 -11.68 35.08 -6.69
CA PRO A 410 -12.28 33.79 -6.38
C PRO A 410 -13.68 33.90 -5.79
N LEU A 411 -13.89 34.86 -4.88
CA LEU A 411 -15.22 35.10 -4.29
C LEU A 411 -16.25 35.52 -5.35
N ASP A 412 -15.88 36.42 -6.26
CA ASP A 412 -16.78 36.89 -7.33
C ASP A 412 -17.22 35.72 -8.22
N ARG A 413 -16.28 34.84 -8.59
CA ARG A 413 -16.57 33.64 -9.39
C ARG A 413 -17.45 32.64 -8.65
N ILE A 414 -17.21 32.43 -7.36
CA ILE A 414 -18.01 31.52 -6.52
C ILE A 414 -19.45 32.03 -6.39
N LEU A 415 -19.63 33.33 -6.12
CA LEU A 415 -20.95 33.97 -6.04
C LEU A 415 -21.67 33.95 -7.40
N ALA A 416 -20.98 34.30 -8.48
CA ALA A 416 -21.54 34.27 -9.84
C ALA A 416 -21.90 32.83 -10.28
N GLY A 417 -21.19 31.82 -9.77
CA GLY A 417 -21.48 30.41 -9.96
C GLY A 417 -22.67 29.89 -9.14
N GLY A 418 -23.30 30.74 -8.32
CA GLY A 418 -24.51 30.42 -7.56
C GLY A 418 -24.27 29.83 -6.17
N LEU A 419 -23.05 29.95 -5.63
CA LEU A 419 -22.72 29.55 -4.26
C LEU A 419 -22.69 30.79 -3.35
N ASP A 420 -23.63 30.86 -2.42
CA ASP A 420 -23.61 31.86 -1.34
C ASP A 420 -22.79 31.32 -0.16
N VAL A 421 -21.66 31.97 0.11
CA VAL A 421 -20.62 31.45 1.01
C VAL A 421 -20.09 32.55 1.92
N GLN A 422 -19.66 32.17 3.12
CA GLN A 422 -19.01 33.07 4.06
C GLN A 422 -17.54 33.34 3.68
N LYS A 423 -16.89 32.33 3.08
CA LYS A 423 -15.45 32.32 2.86
C LYS A 423 -15.10 31.46 1.65
N VAL A 424 -14.09 31.91 0.91
CA VAL A 424 -13.42 31.16 -0.16
C VAL A 424 -11.91 31.15 0.09
N THR A 425 -11.27 30.03 -0.20
CA THR A 425 -9.81 29.91 -0.27
C THR A 425 -9.46 29.25 -1.60
N GLU A 426 -8.56 29.85 -2.39
CA GLU A 426 -8.14 29.31 -3.69
C GLU A 426 -6.66 28.93 -3.69
N ASN A 427 -6.34 27.74 -4.20
CA ASN A 427 -4.99 27.39 -4.62
C ASN A 427 -4.94 27.19 -6.13
N LEU A 428 -3.92 27.74 -6.80
CA LEU A 428 -3.71 27.58 -8.24
C LEU A 428 -2.39 26.86 -8.50
N ALA A 429 -2.35 26.06 -9.56
CA ALA A 429 -1.13 25.44 -10.07
C ALA A 429 -1.15 25.43 -11.61
N ALA A 430 0.02 25.59 -12.22
CA ALA A 430 0.18 25.49 -13.67
C ALA A 430 1.53 24.82 -14.01
N GLY A 431 1.56 24.03 -15.08
CA GLY A 431 2.77 23.31 -15.52
C GLY A 431 3.04 21.98 -14.81
N TYR A 432 2.13 21.53 -13.95
CA TYR A 432 2.22 20.23 -13.28
C TYR A 432 1.30 19.23 -13.98
N PRO A 433 1.81 18.04 -14.37
CA PRO A 433 1.07 17.14 -15.24
C PRO A 433 0.02 16.27 -14.50
N ASP A 434 0.01 16.27 -13.17
CA ASP A 434 -0.93 15.49 -12.35
C ASP A 434 -1.11 16.05 -10.93
N ALA A 435 -2.08 15.49 -10.19
CA ALA A 435 -2.42 15.90 -8.82
C ALA A 435 -1.35 15.60 -7.77
N ILE A 436 -0.56 14.53 -7.93
CA ILE A 436 0.51 14.12 -7.00
C ILE A 436 1.62 15.18 -7.03
N GLN A 437 2.02 15.64 -8.21
CA GLN A 437 3.04 16.67 -8.37
C GLN A 437 2.53 18.07 -8.01
N VAL A 438 1.24 18.36 -8.27
CA VAL A 438 0.61 19.59 -7.80
C VAL A 438 0.66 19.71 -6.27
N LEU A 439 0.37 18.62 -5.53
CA LEU A 439 0.51 18.62 -4.06
C LEU A 439 1.92 19.06 -3.66
N LYS A 440 2.94 18.48 -4.29
CA LYS A 440 4.33 18.80 -3.98
C LYS A 440 4.59 20.30 -4.11
N GLY A 441 4.15 20.90 -5.22
CA GLY A 441 4.28 22.34 -5.46
C GLY A 441 3.56 23.19 -4.41
N TRP A 442 2.35 22.79 -4.00
CA TRP A 442 1.61 23.53 -2.98
C TRP A 442 2.18 23.39 -1.57
N VAL A 443 2.67 22.23 -1.17
CA VAL A 443 3.29 22.05 0.16
C VAL A 443 4.60 22.84 0.27
N ASP A 444 5.37 22.93 -0.82
CA ASP A 444 6.60 23.71 -0.89
C ASP A 444 6.33 25.23 -0.75
N SER A 445 5.08 25.68 -0.90
CA SER A 445 4.65 27.08 -0.78
C SER A 445 3.83 27.33 0.49
N ALA A 446 4.33 28.19 1.39
CA ALA A 446 3.70 28.46 2.68
C ALA A 446 2.22 28.89 2.58
N SER A 447 1.86 29.74 1.61
CA SER A 447 0.48 30.21 1.43
C SER A 447 -0.44 29.11 0.92
N HIS A 448 -0.02 28.33 -0.08
CA HIS A 448 -0.85 27.26 -0.65
C HIS A 448 -1.05 26.11 0.34
N ARG A 449 0.03 25.75 1.05
CA ARG A 449 0.00 24.81 2.16
C ARG A 449 -1.00 25.25 3.23
N GLN A 450 -0.94 26.51 3.64
CA GLN A 450 -1.88 27.06 4.62
C GLN A 450 -3.32 26.95 4.10
N GLY A 451 -3.56 27.30 2.84
CA GLY A 451 -4.89 27.20 2.21
C GLY A 451 -5.49 25.80 2.29
N MET A 452 -4.69 24.75 2.07
CA MET A 452 -5.14 23.36 2.22
C MET A 452 -5.50 22.97 3.66
N LEU A 453 -4.95 23.65 4.67
CA LEU A 453 -5.17 23.36 6.10
C LEU A 453 -6.18 24.28 6.77
N GLU A 454 -6.68 25.31 6.06
CA GLU A 454 -7.69 26.19 6.60
C GLU A 454 -9.00 25.45 6.91
N SER A 455 -9.76 25.97 7.88
CA SER A 455 -11.09 25.45 8.20
C SER A 455 -12.06 25.84 7.08
N ASN A 456 -12.29 24.88 6.18
CA ASN A 456 -13.25 24.90 5.10
C ASN A 456 -14.07 23.61 5.15
N GLU A 457 -15.31 23.65 4.66
CA GLU A 457 -16.25 22.52 4.70
C GLU A 457 -16.25 21.76 3.37
N TYR A 458 -16.08 22.49 2.26
CA TYR A 458 -16.20 21.95 0.92
C TYR A 458 -14.98 22.28 0.06
N LEU A 459 -14.73 21.44 -0.94
CA LEU A 459 -13.72 21.64 -1.96
C LEU A 459 -14.26 21.26 -3.35
N GLY A 460 -14.10 22.18 -4.30
CA GLY A 460 -14.13 21.89 -5.73
C GLY A 460 -12.72 21.89 -6.30
N VAL A 461 -12.38 20.88 -7.10
CA VAL A 461 -11.14 20.87 -7.89
C VAL A 461 -11.48 20.99 -9.36
N GLY A 462 -10.74 21.84 -10.07
CA GLY A 462 -10.81 22.01 -11.52
C GLY A 462 -9.46 21.77 -12.16
N ALA A 463 -9.45 21.09 -13.30
CA ALA A 463 -8.26 20.91 -14.12
C ALA A 463 -8.56 21.10 -15.62
N TYR A 464 -7.61 21.70 -16.34
CA TYR A 464 -7.69 21.92 -17.78
C TYR A 464 -6.32 21.77 -18.45
N TYR A 465 -6.31 21.26 -19.68
CA TYR A 465 -5.13 21.19 -20.53
C TYR A 465 -5.36 21.96 -21.83
N TYR A 466 -4.39 22.78 -22.21
CA TYR A 466 -4.36 23.44 -23.52
C TYR A 466 -2.93 23.49 -24.06
N ALA A 467 -2.65 22.67 -25.08
CA ALA A 467 -1.30 22.46 -25.63
C ALA A 467 -0.59 23.76 -26.04
N ASP A 468 -1.34 24.75 -26.55
CA ASP A 468 -0.79 26.01 -27.04
C ASP A 468 -0.59 27.08 -25.95
N SER A 469 -1.06 26.83 -24.72
CA SER A 469 -0.80 27.73 -23.59
C SER A 469 0.63 27.59 -23.07
N LYS A 470 1.13 28.64 -22.44
CA LYS A 470 2.46 28.73 -21.82
C LYS A 470 2.76 27.60 -20.84
N TYR A 471 1.76 27.17 -20.07
CA TYR A 471 1.92 26.19 -18.99
C TYR A 471 1.32 24.82 -19.31
N GLN A 472 0.53 24.70 -20.38
CA GLN A 472 -0.20 23.51 -20.83
C GLN A 472 -1.24 22.98 -19.84
N TYR A 473 -0.83 22.63 -18.62
CA TYR A 473 -1.67 22.10 -17.54
C TYR A 473 -2.01 23.20 -16.54
N TYR A 474 -3.29 23.26 -16.13
CA TYR A 474 -3.78 24.16 -15.10
C TYR A 474 -4.65 23.37 -14.12
N MET A 475 -4.49 23.65 -12.82
CA MET A 475 -5.31 23.08 -11.76
C MET A 475 -5.67 24.15 -10.72
N ALA A 476 -6.88 24.07 -10.19
CA ALA A 476 -7.37 24.97 -9.15
C ALA A 476 -8.09 24.17 -8.05
N GLN A 477 -7.88 24.56 -6.80
CA GLN A 477 -8.71 24.19 -5.65
C GLN A 477 -9.53 25.39 -5.24
N GLU A 478 -10.84 25.22 -5.15
CA GLU A 478 -11.79 26.22 -4.66
C GLU A 478 -12.43 25.67 -3.38
N PHE A 479 -11.89 26.05 -2.23
CA PHE A 479 -12.45 25.72 -0.92
C PHE A 479 -13.49 26.75 -0.51
N TYR A 480 -14.52 26.33 0.22
CA TYR A 480 -15.45 27.27 0.81
C TYR A 480 -16.12 26.76 2.10
N SER A 481 -16.73 27.70 2.82
CA SER A 481 -17.60 27.46 3.98
C SER A 481 -18.91 28.21 3.82
N LEU A 482 -20.01 27.59 4.27
CA LEU A 482 -21.32 28.23 4.25
C LEU A 482 -21.47 29.21 5.44
N TRP A 483 -22.51 30.04 5.38
CA TRP A 483 -22.92 30.84 6.53
C TRP A 483 -23.37 29.93 7.67
N LYS A 484 -22.92 30.23 8.89
CA LYS A 484 -23.26 29.47 10.10
C LYS A 484 -24.53 29.98 10.78
#